data_AF-A0A0U1Z9Y7-F1
#
_entry.id   AF-A0A0U1Z9Y7-F1
#
_cell.length_a   1.000
_cell.length_b   1.000
_cell.length_c   1.000
_cell.angle_alpha   90.00
_cell.angle_beta   90.00
_cell.angle_gamma   90.00
#
_symmetry.space_group_name_H-M   'P 1'
#
loop_
_entity.id
_entity.type
_entity.pdbx_description
1 polymer ?
#
loop_
_entity_poly.entity_id
_entity_poly.type
_entity_poly.pdbx_seq_one_letter_code
_entity_poly.pdbx_strand_id
1 'polypeptide(L)'
;MDAAQFERVASKCKRWSERSLGVAKALIVEGVSLSEAAAAHSMSPQQANVIRGRFLAKAEDQRIEEFMRREKPKLASSALEPYSAQMQTLRDKGYTIEQIVAFLKESGVSTSPTTVRTFLRSIRA
;
A
#
# COMPACT_ATOMS: atom_id res chain seq x y z
N MET A 1 -17.72 -2.11 11.71
CA MET A 1 -17.55 -2.91 10.47
C MET A 1 -18.72 -3.86 10.42
N ASP A 2 -19.34 -4.04 9.25
CA ASP A 2 -20.46 -4.98 9.11
C ASP A 2 -19.99 -6.43 8.91
N ALA A 3 -20.91 -7.38 9.02
CA ALA A 3 -20.62 -8.81 8.89
C ALA A 3 -20.05 -9.17 7.50
N ALA A 4 -20.57 -8.56 6.43
CA ALA A 4 -20.11 -8.87 5.08
C ALA A 4 -18.66 -8.40 4.84
N GLN A 5 -18.30 -7.22 5.35
CA GLN A 5 -16.94 -6.70 5.33
C GLN A 5 -16.02 -7.57 6.19
N PHE A 6 -16.48 -8.01 7.36
CA PHE A 6 -15.72 -8.92 8.22
C PHE A 6 -15.35 -10.22 7.50
N GLU A 7 -16.31 -10.89 6.87
CA GLU A 7 -16.06 -12.16 6.17
C GLU A 7 -15.07 -11.98 5.00
N ARG A 8 -15.11 -10.84 4.29
CA ARG A 8 -14.11 -10.52 3.26
C ARG A 8 -12.70 -10.43 3.84
N VAL A 9 -12.50 -9.72 4.96
CA VAL A 9 -11.20 -9.65 5.65
C VAL A 9 -10.78 -11.04 6.14
N ALA A 10 -11.70 -11.76 6.80
CA ALA A 10 -11.45 -13.07 7.38
C ALA A 10 -10.99 -14.10 6.33
N SER A 11 -11.54 -14.06 5.12
CA SER A 11 -11.13 -14.94 4.01
C SER A 11 -9.65 -14.77 3.60
N LYS A 12 -9.06 -13.60 3.86
CA LYS A 12 -7.63 -13.33 3.62
C LYS A 12 -6.74 -13.76 4.79
N CYS A 13 -7.30 -13.95 5.98
CA CYS A 13 -6.61 -14.35 7.21
C CYS A 13 -6.38 -15.87 7.31
N LYS A 14 -5.86 -16.51 6.26
CA LYS A 14 -5.73 -17.99 6.15
C LYS A 14 -4.96 -18.68 7.28
N ARG A 15 -4.10 -17.95 7.99
CA ARG A 15 -3.28 -18.48 9.11
C ARG A 15 -3.92 -18.26 10.49
N TRP A 16 -5.09 -17.63 10.54
CA TRP A 16 -5.77 -17.37 11.80
C TRP A 16 -6.59 -18.59 12.21
N SER A 17 -6.54 -18.94 13.50
CA SER A 17 -7.41 -19.97 14.04
C SER A 17 -8.85 -19.50 14.08
N GLU A 18 -9.80 -20.44 13.99
CA GLU A 18 -11.24 -20.17 14.16
C GLU A 18 -11.52 -19.43 15.46
N ARG A 19 -10.82 -19.80 16.55
CA ARG A 19 -10.90 -19.11 17.84
C ARG A 19 -10.54 -17.63 17.74
N SER A 20 -9.48 -17.28 17.01
CA SER A 20 -9.08 -15.87 16.83
C SER A 20 -10.07 -15.09 15.97
N LEU A 21 -10.61 -15.73 14.93
CA LEU A 21 -11.63 -15.13 14.09
C LEU A 21 -12.96 -14.94 14.85
N GLY A 22 -13.35 -15.89 15.69
CA GLY A 22 -14.52 -15.79 16.55
C GLY A 22 -14.43 -14.60 17.51
N VAL A 23 -13.29 -14.44 18.19
CA VAL A 23 -13.05 -13.28 19.07
C VAL A 23 -13.11 -11.96 18.29
N ALA A 24 -12.48 -11.90 17.11
CA ALA A 24 -12.53 -10.70 16.29
C ALA A 24 -13.98 -10.37 15.86
N LYS A 25 -14.78 -11.37 15.50
CA LYS A 25 -16.18 -11.20 15.13
C LYS A 25 -17.04 -10.69 16.28
N ALA A 26 -16.91 -11.31 17.46
CA ALA A 26 -17.61 -10.90 18.68
C ALA A 26 -17.33 -9.42 19.03
N LEU A 27 -16.07 -9.01 18.94
CA LEU A 27 -15.65 -7.65 19.29
C LEU A 27 -15.99 -6.58 18.24
N ILE A 28 -15.95 -6.94 16.95
CA ILE A 28 -15.97 -5.95 15.85
C ILE A 28 -17.35 -5.88 15.17
N VAL A 29 -18.05 -7.01 15.08
CA VAL A 29 -19.34 -7.13 14.40
C VAL A 29 -20.48 -7.15 15.41
N GLU A 30 -20.35 -7.97 16.45
CA GLU A 30 -21.43 -8.19 17.42
C GLU A 30 -21.40 -7.18 18.57
N GLY A 31 -20.30 -6.43 18.72
CA GLY A 31 -20.18 -5.36 19.73
C GLY A 31 -20.07 -5.86 21.17
N VAL A 32 -19.72 -7.14 21.36
CA VAL A 32 -19.51 -7.75 22.68
C VAL A 32 -18.35 -7.08 23.40
N SER A 33 -18.42 -6.98 24.73
CA SER A 33 -17.34 -6.36 25.51
C SER A 33 -16.05 -7.21 25.46
N LEU A 34 -14.91 -6.55 25.70
CA LEU A 34 -13.60 -7.21 25.73
C LEU A 34 -13.52 -8.34 26.74
N SER A 35 -14.14 -8.16 27.91
CA SER A 35 -14.15 -9.16 28.99
C SER A 35 -14.97 -10.39 28.61
N GLU A 36 -16.18 -10.18 28.08
CA GLU A 36 -17.09 -11.26 27.68
C GLU A 36 -16.54 -12.06 26.50
N ALA A 37 -16.02 -11.39 25.46
CA ALA A 37 -15.43 -12.07 24.32
C ALA A 37 -14.16 -12.86 24.72
N ALA A 38 -13.34 -12.32 25.62
CA ALA A 38 -12.17 -13.03 26.12
C ALA A 38 -12.56 -14.28 26.93
N ALA A 39 -13.55 -14.16 27.82
CA ALA A 39 -14.07 -15.27 28.63
C ALA A 39 -14.71 -16.37 27.76
N ALA A 40 -15.57 -16.00 26.80
CA ALA A 40 -16.24 -16.93 25.89
C ALA A 40 -15.25 -17.76 25.05
N HIS A 41 -14.07 -17.21 24.80
CA HIS A 41 -13.01 -17.87 24.06
C HIS A 41 -11.79 -18.22 24.93
N SER A 42 -11.96 -18.41 26.23
CA SER A 42 -10.94 -18.90 27.19
C SER A 42 -9.57 -18.20 27.12
N MET A 43 -9.54 -16.88 26.87
CA MET A 43 -8.31 -16.08 26.75
C MET A 43 -8.32 -14.86 27.65
N SER A 44 -7.18 -14.18 27.77
CA SER A 44 -7.13 -12.92 28.53
C SER A 44 -7.69 -11.75 27.71
N PRO A 45 -8.23 -10.70 28.38
CA PRO A 45 -8.66 -9.48 27.69
C PRO A 45 -7.54 -8.82 26.87
N GLN A 46 -6.28 -8.93 27.31
CA GLN A 46 -5.14 -8.42 26.56
C GLN A 46 -4.94 -9.18 25.25
N GLN A 47 -5.05 -10.52 25.27
CA GLN A 47 -4.98 -11.34 24.05
C GLN A 47 -6.11 -11.00 23.08
N ALA A 48 -7.34 -10.86 23.59
CA ALA A 48 -8.49 -10.46 22.78
C ALA A 48 -8.30 -9.07 22.14
N ASN A 49 -7.73 -8.12 22.88
CA ASN A 49 -7.42 -6.79 22.34
C ASN A 49 -6.32 -6.81 21.26
N VAL A 50 -5.29 -7.64 21.44
CA VAL A 50 -4.25 -7.85 20.42
C VAL A 50 -4.85 -8.45 19.14
N ILE A 51 -5.74 -9.43 19.27
CA ILE A 51 -6.46 -10.05 18.15
C ILE A 51 -7.29 -8.97 17.42
N ARG A 52 -8.06 -8.16 18.15
CA ARG A 52 -8.84 -7.05 17.59
C ARG A 52 -7.94 -6.08 16.81
N GLY A 53 -6.84 -5.63 17.41
CA GLY A 53 -5.91 -4.70 16.76
C GLY A 53 -5.31 -5.27 15.47
N ARG A 54 -4.86 -6.52 15.50
CA ARG A 54 -4.32 -7.21 14.31
C ARG A 54 -5.36 -7.38 13.21
N PHE A 55 -6.62 -7.64 13.57
CA PHE A 55 -7.69 -7.81 12.59
C PHE A 55 -8.01 -6.47 11.92
N LEU A 56 -8.09 -5.38 12.69
CA LEU A 56 -8.30 -4.04 12.15
C LEU A 56 -7.16 -3.61 11.22
N ALA A 57 -5.91 -3.95 11.54
CA ALA A 57 -4.78 -3.71 10.64
C ALA A 57 -4.93 -4.49 9.32
N LYS A 58 -5.38 -5.75 9.35
CA LYS A 58 -5.67 -6.53 8.14
C LYS A 58 -6.83 -5.95 7.32
N ALA A 59 -7.84 -5.40 8.00
CA ALA A 59 -8.93 -4.71 7.33
C ALA A 59 -8.47 -3.42 6.63
N GLU A 60 -7.53 -2.70 7.23
CA GLU A 60 -6.90 -1.53 6.63
C GLU A 60 -6.06 -1.90 5.41
N ASP A 61 -5.23 -2.94 5.52
CA ASP A 61 -4.46 -3.49 4.38
C ASP A 61 -5.40 -3.82 3.20
N GLN A 62 -6.52 -4.51 3.48
CA GLN A 62 -7.51 -4.82 2.44
C GLN A 62 -8.10 -3.57 1.81
N ARG A 63 -8.45 -2.56 2.62
CA ARG A 63 -9.02 -1.29 2.12
C ARG A 63 -8.05 -0.60 1.17
N ILE A 64 -6.77 -0.57 1.52
CA ILE A 64 -5.71 0.00 0.69
C ILE A 64 -5.54 -0.81 -0.61
N GLU A 65 -5.53 -2.15 -0.54
CA GLU A 65 -5.48 -3.01 -1.73
C GLU A 65 -6.67 -2.77 -2.68
N GLU A 66 -7.89 -2.64 -2.15
CA GLU A 66 -9.10 -2.36 -2.94
C GLU A 66 -9.03 -0.98 -3.58
N PHE A 67 -8.53 0.01 -2.85
CA PHE A 67 -8.26 1.35 -3.37
C PHE A 67 -7.24 1.28 -4.52
N MET A 68 -6.09 0.63 -4.32
CA MET A 68 -5.06 0.49 -5.37
C MET A 68 -5.56 -0.28 -6.60
N ARG A 69 -6.50 -1.22 -6.44
CA ARG A 69 -7.11 -1.94 -7.55
C ARG A 69 -8.05 -1.05 -8.37
N ARG A 70 -8.79 -0.15 -7.71
CA ARG A 70 -9.74 0.77 -8.36
C ARG A 70 -9.01 1.97 -8.98
N GLU A 71 -8.16 2.59 -8.19
CA GLU A 71 -7.38 3.76 -8.55
C GLU A 71 -5.99 3.31 -8.98
N LYS A 72 -5.77 3.18 -10.29
CA LYS A 72 -4.41 3.01 -10.79
C LYS A 72 -3.60 4.25 -10.40
N PRO A 73 -2.38 4.09 -9.87
CA PRO A 73 -1.55 5.24 -9.54
C PRO A 73 -1.37 6.09 -10.79
N LYS A 74 -1.72 7.38 -10.70
CA LYS A 74 -1.45 8.37 -11.76
C LYS A 74 0.06 8.56 -11.95
N LEU A 75 0.82 8.35 -10.88
CA LEU A 75 2.25 8.08 -10.90
C LEU A 75 2.49 6.57 -11.07
N ALA A 76 1.98 5.95 -12.13
CA ALA A 76 2.69 4.80 -12.67
C ALA A 76 4.11 5.29 -12.94
N SER A 77 5.14 4.53 -12.55
CA SER A 77 6.58 4.84 -12.67
C SER A 77 6.79 6.00 -13.63
N SER A 78 7.22 7.18 -13.13
CA SER A 78 7.36 8.35 -14.01
C SER A 78 7.99 7.86 -15.32
N ALA A 79 7.49 8.22 -16.49
CA ALA A 79 7.97 7.62 -17.75
C ALA A 79 9.51 7.69 -17.92
N LEU A 80 10.16 8.46 -17.04
CA LEU A 80 11.59 8.69 -16.85
C LEU A 80 12.31 7.69 -15.92
N GLU A 81 11.60 6.99 -15.01
CA GLU A 81 12.14 5.98 -14.07
C GLU A 81 13.02 4.93 -14.75
N PRO A 82 12.58 4.28 -15.85
CA PRO A 82 13.40 3.32 -16.58
C PRO A 82 14.68 3.92 -17.20
N TYR A 83 14.73 5.24 -17.35
CA TYR A 83 15.84 5.98 -17.96
C TYR A 83 16.70 6.73 -16.91
N SER A 84 16.43 6.55 -15.61
CA SER A 84 17.09 7.27 -14.52
C SER A 84 18.62 7.20 -14.60
N ALA A 85 19.18 6.01 -14.79
CA ALA A 85 20.62 5.79 -14.89
C ALA A 85 21.24 6.47 -16.13
N GLN A 86 20.56 6.41 -17.28
CA GLN A 86 21.00 7.03 -18.53
C GLN A 86 20.92 8.56 -18.43
N MET A 87 19.85 9.10 -17.86
CA MET A 87 19.67 10.53 -17.64
C MET A 87 20.74 11.09 -16.68
N GLN A 88 21.10 10.35 -15.63
CA GLN A 88 22.19 10.70 -14.72
C GLN A 88 23.54 10.68 -15.45
N THR A 89 23.82 9.63 -16.22
CA THR A 89 25.05 9.52 -17.03
C THR A 89 25.20 10.68 -18.02
N LEU A 90 24.13 11.03 -18.74
CA LEU A 90 24.13 12.16 -19.67
C LEU A 90 24.38 13.48 -18.92
N ARG A 91 23.75 13.66 -17.77
CA ARG A 91 23.96 14.85 -16.93
C ARG A 91 25.40 14.98 -16.46
N ASP A 92 25.99 13.89 -15.96
CA ASP A 92 27.35 13.86 -15.44
C ASP A 92 28.39 14.09 -16.54
N LYS A 93 28.07 13.68 -17.78
CA LYS A 93 28.85 13.98 -18.98
C LYS A 93 28.65 15.41 -19.53
N GLY A 94 27.86 16.24 -18.85
CA GLY A 94 27.67 17.65 -19.20
C GLY A 94 26.60 17.91 -20.27
N TYR A 95 25.77 16.94 -20.63
CA TYR A 95 24.66 17.16 -21.57
C TYR A 95 23.62 18.13 -20.99
N THR A 96 23.07 18.97 -21.86
CA THR A 96 22.02 19.92 -21.48
C THR A 96 20.69 19.20 -21.26
N ILE A 97 19.78 19.86 -20.54
CA ILE A 97 18.44 19.32 -20.30
C ILE A 97 17.68 19.10 -21.62
N GLU A 98 17.88 19.95 -22.63
CA GLU A 98 17.26 19.79 -23.95
C GLU A 98 17.77 18.56 -24.70
N GLN A 99 19.08 18.26 -24.60
CA GLN A 99 19.66 17.05 -25.19
C GLN A 99 19.14 15.79 -24.49
N ILE A 100 18.92 15.83 -23.17
CA ILE A 100 18.31 14.73 -22.42
C ILE A 100 16.84 14.53 -22.86
N VAL A 101 16.09 15.61 -23.12
CA VAL A 101 14.73 15.51 -23.69
C VAL A 101 14.74 14.90 -25.09
N ALA A 102 15.72 15.25 -25.94
CA ALA A 102 15.87 14.65 -27.26
C ALA A 102 16.15 13.13 -27.18
N PHE A 103 17.04 12.71 -26.28
CA PHE A 103 17.30 11.29 -26.00
C PHE A 103 16.04 10.53 -25.55
N LEU A 104 15.25 11.13 -24.66
CA LEU A 104 13.99 10.53 -24.20
C LEU A 104 12.97 10.43 -25.35
N LYS A 105 12.92 11.43 -26.23
CA LYS A 105 12.05 11.43 -27.40
C LYS A 105 12.42 10.30 -28.39
N GLU A 106 13.71 10.07 -28.62
CA GLU A 106 14.19 8.93 -29.43
C GLU A 106 13.79 7.58 -28.81
N SER A 107 13.75 7.53 -27.48
CA SER A 107 13.33 6.35 -26.73
C SER A 107 11.80 6.20 -26.60
N GLY A 108 11.01 7.04 -27.29
CA GLY A 108 9.54 6.99 -27.28
C GLY A 108 8.86 7.75 -26.14
N VAL A 109 9.63 8.49 -25.33
CA VAL A 109 9.12 9.27 -24.19
C VAL A 109 9.11 10.76 -24.53
N SER A 110 7.92 11.31 -24.78
CA SER A 110 7.74 12.76 -24.90
C SER A 110 7.63 13.40 -23.53
N THR A 111 8.53 14.33 -23.21
CA THR A 111 8.54 15.04 -21.92
C THR A 111 9.01 16.48 -22.06
N SER A 112 8.84 17.28 -21.02
CA SER A 112 9.30 18.68 -20.98
C SER A 112 10.65 18.83 -20.28
N PRO A 113 11.44 19.87 -20.61
CA PRO A 113 12.66 20.20 -19.88
C PRO A 113 12.44 20.40 -18.37
N THR A 114 11.27 20.95 -17.99
CA THR A 114 10.90 21.15 -16.58
C THR A 114 10.71 19.82 -15.87
N THR A 115 10.05 18.85 -16.51
CA THR A 115 9.85 17.49 -15.97
C THR A 115 11.18 16.78 -15.77
N VAL A 116 12.08 16.84 -16.76
CA VAL A 116 13.44 16.27 -16.67
C VAL A 116 14.24 16.90 -15.53
N ARG A 117 14.18 18.22 -15.38
CA ARG A 117 14.88 18.93 -14.30
C ARG A 117 14.38 18.52 -12.91
N THR A 118 13.06 18.43 -12.74
CA THR A 118 12.45 18.00 -11.47
C THR A 118 12.84 16.57 -11.13
N PHE A 119 12.82 15.68 -12.13
CA PHE A 119 13.18 14.27 -11.94
C PHE A 119 14.66 14.07 -11.59
N LEU A 120 15.58 14.76 -12.29
CA LEU A 120 17.01 14.72 -11.94
C LEU A 120 17.30 15.27 -10.53
N ARG A 121 16.46 16.21 -10.04
CA ARG A 121 16.55 16.70 -8.66
C ARG A 121 16.06 15.66 -7.65
N SER A 122 14.99 14.93 -7.96
CA SER A 122 14.43 13.91 -7.06
C SER A 122 15.30 12.67 -6.93
N ILE A 123 16.11 12.31 -7.94
CA ILE A 123 17.07 11.19 -7.86
C ILE A 123 18.23 11.49 -6.90
N ARG A 124 18.53 12.76 -6.65
CA ARG A 124 19.65 13.18 -5.80
C ARG A 124 19.31 13.26 -4.31
N ALA A 125 18.01 13.29 -3.96
CA ALA A 125 17.51 13.44 -2.59
C ALA A 125 17.36 12.07 -1.92
#